data_AF-A0A7C6DUP0-F1
#
_entry.id   AF-A0A7C6DUP0-F1
#
_cell.length_a   1.000
_cell.length_b   1.000
_cell.length_c   1.000
_cell.angle_alpha   90.00
_cell.angle_beta   90.00
_cell.angle_gamma   90.00
#
_symmetry.space_group_name_H-M   'P 1'
#
loop_
_entity.id
_entity.type
_entity.pdbx_description
1 polymer ?
#
loop_
_entity_poly.entity_id
_entity_poly.type
_entity_poly.pdbx_seq_one_letter_code
_entity_poly.pdbx_strand_id
1 'polypeptide(L)' 'MENILASRYRVLRKLGQGGMGQVLLAHDTILDRKVAVKILSSELTKKQEFLQRFLRE' A
#
# COMPACT_ATOMS: atom_id res chain seq x y z
N MET A 1 16.28 10.36 1.57
CA MET A 1 15.96 9.22 2.44
C MET A 1 15.05 8.30 1.64
N GLU A 2 15.46 7.06 1.34
CA GLU A 2 14.61 6.14 0.56
C GLU A 2 13.35 5.81 1.38
N ASN A 3 12.17 5.91 0.76
CA ASN A 3 10.92 5.52 1.41
C ASN A 3 10.74 4.00 1.25
N ILE A 4 11.14 3.25 2.28
CA ILE A 4 11.04 1.79 2.32
C ILE A 4 9.91 1.40 3.29
N LEU A 5 8.84 0.82 2.75
CA LEU A 5 7.73 0.32 3.55
C LEU A 5 8.07 -1.07 4.10
N ALA A 6 7.81 -1.27 5.39
CA ALA A 6 8.05 -2.53 6.10
C ALA A 6 9.46 -3.10 5.87
N SER A 7 10.47 -2.22 5.71
CA SER A 7 11.87 -2.58 5.41
C SER A 7 12.07 -3.49 4.17
N ARG A 8 11.09 -3.54 3.26
CA ARG A 8 11.10 -4.45 2.10
C ARG A 8 10.68 -3.80 0.78
N TYR A 9 9.72 -2.88 0.82
CA TYR A 9 9.15 -2.33 -0.40
C TYR A 9 9.66 -0.92 -0.64
N ARG A 10 10.62 -0.76 -1.56
CA ARG A 10 11.10 0.55 -1.98
C ARG A 10 10.04 1.22 -2.86
N VAL A 11 9.45 2.32 -2.39
CA VAL A 11 8.43 3.04 -3.15
C VAL A 11 9.06 3.72 -4.36
N LEU A 12 8.51 3.48 -5.55
CA LEU A 12 8.96 4.09 -6.80
C LEU A 12 8.09 5.29 -7.19
N ARG A 13 6.76 5.09 -7.24
CA ARG A 13 5.79 6.16 -7.57
C ARG A 13 4.38 5.78 -7.16
N LYS A 14 3.48 6.74 -7.09
CA LYS A 14 2.04 6.51 -6.94
C LYS A 14 1.44 5.97 -8.25
N LEU A 15 0.54 4.99 -8.14
CA LEU A 15 -0.27 4.47 -9.24
C LEU A 15 -1.68 5.05 -9.23
N GLY A 16 -2.26 5.25 -8.05
CA GLY A 16 -3.61 5.82 -7.93
C GLY A 16 -4.01 6.12 -6.49
N GLN A 17 -5.14 6.81 -6.33
CA GLN A 17 -5.79 7.05 -5.04
C GLN A 17 -7.29 6.99 -5.22
N GLY A 18 -7.98 6.42 -4.24
CA GLY A 18 -9.44 6.38 -4.18
C GLY A 18 -9.92 6.51 -2.74
N GLY A 19 -11.23 6.30 -2.54
CA GLY A 19 -11.87 6.49 -1.24
C GLY A 19 -11.32 5.61 -0.11
N MET A 20 -10.67 4.48 -0.42
CA MET A 20 -10.12 3.55 0.59
C MET A 20 -8.63 3.76 0.89
N GLY A 21 -7.94 4.63 0.15
CA GLY A 21 -6.50 4.85 0.29
C GLY A 21 -5.78 5.02 -1.04
N GLN A 22 -4.51 4.64 -1.08
CA GLN A 22 -3.64 4.83 -2.24
C GLN A 22 -2.92 3.55 -2.66
N VAL A 23 -2.65 3.43 -3.96
CA VAL A 23 -1.88 2.34 -4.54
C VAL A 23 -0.55 2.89 -5.04
N LEU A 24 0.54 2.26 -4.61
CA LEU A 24 1.91 2.63 -4.97
C LEU A 24 2.54 1.53 -5.81
N LEU A 25 3.38 1.93 -6.77
CA LEU A 25 4.34 1.04 -7.40
C LEU A 25 5.56 0.99 -6.50
N ALA A 26 5.95 -0.20 -6.08
CA ALA A 26 7.15 -0.44 -5.31
C ALA A 26 8.00 -1.54 -5.93
N HIS A 27 9.27 -1.57 -5.55
CA HIS A 27 10.16 -2.70 -5.80
C HIS A 27 10.28 -3.52 -4.52
N ASP A 28 9.94 -4.80 -4.59
CA ASP A 28 10.16 -5.78 -3.53
C ASP A 28 11.63 -6.20 -3.54
N THR A 29 12.40 -5.77 -2.54
CA THR A 29 13.85 -6.00 -2.49
C THR A 29 14.23 -7.44 -2.17
N ILE A 30 13.28 -8.28 -1.75
CA ILE A 30 13.53 -9.71 -1.47
C ILE A 30 13.25 -10.55 -2.71
N LEU A 31 12.14 -10.27 -3.39
CA LEU A 31 11.72 -11.02 -4.58
C LEU A 31 12.19 -10.40 -5.91
N ASP A 32 12.96 -9.31 -5.82
CA ASP A 32 13.54 -8.56 -6.95
C ASP A 32 12.55 -8.25 -8.08
N ARG A 33 11.36 -7.75 -7.72
CA ARG A 33 10.29 -7.49 -8.69
C ARG A 33 9.45 -6.27 -8.36
N LYS A 34 8.80 -5.70 -9.37
CA LYS A 34 7.82 -4.63 -9.18
C LYS A 34 6.51 -5.17 -8.65
N VAL A 35 5.95 -4.52 -7.65
CA VAL A 35 4.68 -4.88 -7.00
C VAL A 35 3.80 -3.64 -6.81
N ALA A 36 2.49 -3.85 -6.77
CA ALA A 36 1.53 -2.83 -6.34
C ALA A 36 1.31 -2.97 -4.82
N VAL A 37 1.46 -1.89 -4.07
CA VAL A 37 1.23 -1.84 -2.62
C VAL A 37 0.03 -0.95 -2.35
N LYS A 38 -1.05 -1.51 -1.81
CA LYS A 38 -2.24 -0.76 -1.39
C LYS A 38 -2.10 -0.36 0.07
N ILE A 39 -2.16 0.94 0.35
CA ILE A 39 -2.09 1.52 1.69
C ILE A 39 -3.45 2.11 2.04
N LEU A 40 -4.01 1.66 3.16
CA LEU A 40 -5.25 2.20 3.71
C LEU A 40 -5.03 3.59 4.30
N SER A 41 -6.01 4.49 4.10
CA SER A 41 -6.01 5.78 4.81
C SER A 41 -6.15 5.56 6.32
N SER A 42 -5.37 6.28 7.12
CA SER A 42 -5.40 6.21 8.59
C SER A 42 -6.75 6.62 9.19
N GLU A 43 -7.57 7.37 8.45
CA GLU A 43 -8.95 7.69 8.87
C GLU A 43 -9.90 6.50 8.75
N LEU A 44 -9.58 5.53 7.88
CA LEU A 44 -10.43 4.38 7.59
C LEU A 44 -10.08 3.15 8.42
N THR A 45 -8.84 3.06 8.91
CA THR A 45 -8.42 1.97 9.81
C THR A 45 -9.14 2.00 11.16
N LYS A 46 -9.80 3.11 11.51
CA LYS A 46 -10.62 3.25 12.73
C LYS A 46 -12.03 2.64 12.61
N LYS A 47 -12.47 2.30 11.39
CA LYS A 47 -13.80 1.73 11.16
C LYS A 47 -13.66 0.28 10.67
N GLN A 48 -14.08 -0.69 11.51
CA GLN A 48 -13.94 -2.13 11.23
C GLN A 48 -14.51 -2.55 9.87
N GLU A 49 -15.54 -1.87 9.37
CA GLU A 49 -16.14 -2.14 8.05
C GLU A 49 -15.15 -1.98 6.88
N PHE A 50 -14.22 -1.03 6.96
CA PHE A 50 -13.23 -0.79 5.90
C PHE A 50 -12.13 -1.85 5.90
N LEU A 51 -11.78 -2.38 7.07
CA LEU A 51 -10.84 -3.50 7.17
C LEU A 51 -11.43 -4.75 6.51
N GLN A 52 -12.72 -5.03 6.76
CA GLN A 52 -13.41 -6.18 6.18
C GLN A 52 -13.47 -6.11 4.65
N ARG A 53 -13.73 -4.93 4.08
CA ARG A 53 -13.68 -4.74 2.62
C ARG A 53 -12.26 -4.89 2.07
N PHE A 54 -11.25 -4.36 2.78
CA PHE A 54 -9.85 -4.48 2.36
C PHE A 54 -9.35 -5.92 2.32
N LEU A 55 -9.72 -6.75 3.30
CA LEU A 55 -9.32 -8.16 3.34
C LEU A 55 -9.99 -9.03 2.28
N ARG A 56 -11.08 -8.54 1.68
CA ARG A 56 -11.88 -9.27 0.69
C ARG A 56 -11.43 -9.02 -0.75
N GLU A 57 -10.64 -7.97 -0.98
CA GLU A 57 -10.03 -7.59 -2.28
C GLU A 57 -8.56 -8.02 -2.35
#